data_AF-A0A2V8U7Z3-F1
#
_entry.id   AF-A0A2V8U7Z3-F1
#
_cell.length_a   1.000
_cell.length_b   1.000
_cell.length_c   1.000
_cell.angle_alpha   90.00
_cell.angle_beta   90.00
_cell.angle_gamma   90.00
#
_symmetry.space_group_name_H-M   'P 1'
#
loop_
_entity.id
_entity.type
_entity.pdbx_description
1 polymer ?
#
loop_
_entity_poly.entity_id
_entity_poly.type
_entity_poly.pdbx_seq_one_letter_code
_entity_poly.pdbx_strand_id
1 'polypeptide(L)'
;MVAFDHSTTKFPLEGAHRAVTCSECHRPTNLGASARQIVFRGAPTACSGCHEDVHGGQFSKGGPPPECTSCHSVRSWKPSTFDHEARAKFSLKGAHEEVPCADCHKETTAIGGRQVVIYARAPSRCAACHADK
;
A
#
# COMPACT_ATOMS: atom_id res chain seq x y z
N MET A 1 15.85 -20.94 -26.14
CA MET A 1 15.57 -19.54 -25.74
C MET A 1 16.02 -19.39 -24.29
N VAL A 2 16.92 -18.46 -24.00
CA VAL A 2 17.30 -18.15 -22.61
C VAL A 2 16.28 -17.13 -22.10
N ALA A 3 15.46 -17.54 -21.13
CA ALA A 3 14.61 -16.61 -20.42
C ALA A 3 15.49 -15.73 -19.51
N PHE A 4 15.20 -14.43 -19.45
CA PHE A 4 15.87 -13.54 -18.52
C PHE A 4 15.39 -13.83 -17.09
N ASP A 5 16.33 -14.10 -16.18
CA ASP A 5 16.02 -14.40 -14.78
C ASP A 5 15.93 -13.13 -13.95
N HIS A 6 14.73 -12.83 -13.44
CA HIS A 6 14.52 -11.67 -12.58
C HIS A 6 15.02 -11.87 -11.14
N SER A 7 15.26 -13.11 -10.70
CA SER A 7 15.73 -13.41 -9.34
C SER A 7 17.15 -12.89 -9.07
N THR A 8 17.93 -12.63 -10.12
CA THR A 8 19.28 -12.05 -10.03
C THR A 8 19.27 -10.53 -10.10
N THR A 9 18.09 -9.89 -10.13
CA THR A 9 17.97 -8.43 -10.24
C THR A 9 17.63 -7.78 -8.90
N LYS A 10 17.63 -6.44 -8.86
CA LYS A 10 17.20 -5.68 -7.67
C LYS A 10 15.68 -5.72 -7.44
N PHE A 11 14.91 -6.29 -8.36
CA PHE A 11 13.46 -6.45 -8.23
C PHE A 11 13.06 -7.87 -8.66
N PRO A 12 13.22 -8.87 -7.77
CA PRO A 12 12.71 -10.21 -8.01
C PRO A 12 11.19 -10.18 -8.20
N LEU A 13 10.69 -10.87 -9.23
CA LEU A 13 9.25 -10.97 -9.45
C LEU A 13 8.65 -11.93 -8.42
N GLU A 14 7.95 -11.39 -7.44
CA GLU A 14 7.31 -12.11 -6.34
C GLU A 14 5.83 -11.75 -6.23
N GLY A 15 5.04 -12.68 -5.70
CA GLY A 15 3.61 -12.45 -5.47
C GLY A 15 2.87 -12.03 -6.74
N ALA A 16 2.09 -10.95 -6.63
CA ALA A 16 1.28 -10.43 -7.72
C ALA A 16 2.11 -9.88 -8.89
N HIS A 17 3.35 -9.45 -8.65
CA HIS A 17 4.22 -8.92 -9.69
C HIS A 17 4.68 -9.99 -10.70
N ARG A 18 4.44 -11.28 -10.47
CA ARG A 18 4.69 -12.33 -11.47
C ARG A 18 3.70 -12.30 -12.63
N ALA A 19 2.55 -11.67 -12.45
CA ALA A 19 1.47 -11.65 -13.44
C ALA A 19 1.50 -10.43 -14.37
N VAL A 20 2.36 -9.44 -14.11
CA VAL A 20 2.45 -8.23 -14.94
C VAL A 20 3.18 -8.52 -16.25
N THR A 21 2.81 -7.82 -17.32
CA THR A 21 3.51 -7.98 -18.60
C THR A 21 4.82 -7.18 -18.63
N CYS A 22 5.77 -7.58 -19.47
CA CYS A 22 7.08 -6.92 -19.57
C CYS A 22 6.96 -5.39 -19.77
N SER A 23 6.01 -4.98 -20.61
CA SER A 23 5.73 -3.59 -20.94
C SER A 23 5.07 -2.81 -19.82
N GLU A 24 4.73 -3.41 -18.69
CA GLU A 24 4.18 -2.63 -17.56
C GLU A 24 5.26 -1.93 -16.75
N CYS A 25 6.42 -2.56 -16.62
CA CYS A 25 7.57 -1.98 -15.93
C CYS A 25 8.59 -1.39 -16.91
N HIS A 26 8.77 -2.02 -18.08
CA HIS A 26 9.78 -1.64 -19.07
C HIS A 26 9.20 -0.70 -20.15
N ARG A 27 8.58 0.38 -19.71
CA ARG A 27 8.00 1.41 -20.57
C ARG A 27 9.07 2.43 -20.99
N PRO A 28 9.00 2.98 -22.21
CA PRO A 28 9.89 4.05 -22.60
C PRO A 28 9.46 5.34 -21.88
N THR A 29 10.31 5.85 -20.99
CA THR A 29 10.01 7.07 -20.21
C THR A 29 10.17 8.36 -21.03
N ASN A 30 10.92 8.28 -22.14
CA ASN A 30 11.33 9.44 -22.94
C ASN A 30 10.67 9.47 -24.33
N LEU A 31 9.78 8.52 -24.61
CA LEU A 31 9.01 8.49 -25.84
C LEU A 31 7.54 8.63 -25.45
N GLY A 32 6.78 9.45 -26.18
CA GLY A 32 5.36 9.66 -25.89
C GLY A 32 4.59 8.33 -25.83
N ALA A 33 3.43 8.32 -25.16
CA ALA A 33 2.65 7.13 -24.80
C ALA A 33 2.29 6.18 -25.97
N SER A 34 2.54 6.57 -27.23
CA SER A 34 2.35 5.75 -28.44
C SER A 34 3.55 4.88 -28.82
N ALA A 35 4.70 5.03 -28.16
CA ALA A 35 5.89 4.23 -28.46
C ALA A 35 5.74 2.80 -27.91
N ARG A 36 5.67 1.83 -28.82
CA ARG A 36 5.59 0.39 -28.50
C ARG A 36 6.94 -0.24 -28.15
N GLN A 37 7.94 0.57 -27.79
CA GLN A 37 9.30 0.08 -27.50
C GLN A 37 9.42 -0.34 -26.04
N ILE A 38 9.92 -1.54 -25.80
CA ILE A 38 10.25 -2.01 -24.45
C ILE A 38 11.66 -1.55 -24.10
N VAL A 39 11.83 -0.89 -22.95
CA VAL A 39 13.13 -0.44 -22.44
C VAL A 39 13.47 -1.21 -21.17
N PHE A 40 14.37 -2.19 -21.29
CA PHE A 40 14.74 -3.09 -20.19
C PHE A 40 15.59 -2.42 -19.08
N ARG A 41 16.02 -1.17 -19.27
CA ARG A 41 16.80 -0.41 -18.30
C ARG A 41 15.92 0.63 -17.59
N GLY A 42 16.16 0.83 -16.30
CA GLY A 42 15.56 1.94 -15.55
C GLY A 42 14.09 1.76 -15.18
N ALA A 43 13.58 0.54 -15.18
CA ALA A 43 12.26 0.27 -14.62
C ALA A 43 12.22 0.69 -13.13
N PRO A 44 11.13 1.32 -12.67
CA PRO A 44 11.00 1.72 -11.28
C PRO A 44 10.97 0.50 -10.36
N THR A 45 11.69 0.58 -9.23
CA THR A 45 11.70 -0.46 -8.20
C THR A 45 10.98 -0.05 -6.92
N ALA A 46 10.76 1.26 -6.74
CA ALA A 46 9.97 1.78 -5.63
C ALA A 46 8.47 1.59 -5.90
N CYS A 47 7.71 1.28 -4.85
CA CYS A 47 6.27 1.05 -4.95
C CYS A 47 5.55 2.24 -5.61
N SER A 48 5.91 3.46 -5.23
CA SER A 48 5.36 4.72 -5.75
C SER A 48 5.65 4.98 -7.23
N GLY A 49 6.62 4.26 -7.82
CA GLY A 49 6.89 4.35 -9.25
C GLY A 49 5.79 3.72 -10.12
N CYS A 50 4.95 2.86 -9.54
CA CYS A 50 3.84 2.20 -10.23
C CYS A 50 2.50 2.37 -9.50
N HIS A 51 2.50 2.46 -8.18
CA HIS A 51 1.29 2.48 -7.35
C HIS A 51 1.09 3.84 -6.68
N GLU A 52 -0.11 4.37 -6.79
CA GLU A 52 -0.50 5.60 -6.11
C GLU A 52 -0.67 5.37 -4.60
N ASP A 53 -0.26 6.36 -3.79
CA ASP A 53 -0.54 6.33 -2.36
C ASP A 53 -2.03 6.65 -2.08
N VAL A 54 -2.82 5.59 -1.92
CA VAL A 54 -4.24 5.68 -1.57
C VAL A 54 -4.50 6.25 -0.16
N HIS A 55 -3.46 6.42 0.66
CA HIS A 55 -3.55 7.03 1.98
C HIS A 55 -3.44 8.55 1.94
N GLY A 56 -3.21 9.15 0.77
CA GLY A 56 -3.18 10.60 0.61
C GLY A 56 -2.10 11.29 1.45
N GLY A 57 -0.94 10.66 1.61
CA GLY A 57 0.20 11.22 2.33
C GLY A 57 0.06 11.25 3.85
N GLN A 58 -0.93 10.56 4.42
CA GLN A 58 -1.18 10.54 5.86
C GLN A 58 0.03 10.14 6.70
N PHE A 59 0.88 9.27 6.18
CA PHE A 59 2.04 8.73 6.89
C PHE A 59 3.34 9.50 6.64
N SER A 60 3.30 10.58 5.86
CA SER A 60 4.46 11.45 5.60
C SER A 60 4.51 12.67 6.53
N LYS A 61 3.61 12.76 7.52
CA LYS A 61 3.57 13.90 8.44
C LYS A 61 4.76 13.83 9.41
N GLY A 62 5.74 14.70 9.21
CA GLY A 62 6.93 14.81 10.07
C GLY A 62 8.15 14.04 9.57
N GLY A 63 8.13 13.53 8.34
CA GLY A 63 9.26 12.82 7.75
C GLY A 63 8.89 12.07 6.46
N PRO A 64 9.84 11.35 5.84
CA PRO A 64 9.50 10.44 4.76
C PRO A 64 8.50 9.39 5.26
N PRO A 65 7.52 8.98 4.43
CA PRO A 65 6.61 7.92 4.80
C PRO A 65 7.37 6.62 5.04
N PRO A 66 6.84 5.71 5.88
CA PRO A 66 7.37 4.36 5.97
C PRO A 66 7.27 3.66 4.62
N GLU A 67 8.17 2.72 4.37
CA GLU A 67 8.11 1.87 3.19
C GLU A 67 6.75 1.16 3.12
N CYS A 68 6.18 1.04 1.91
CA CYS A 68 4.87 0.40 1.74
C CYS A 68 4.87 -1.05 2.28
N THR A 69 6.03 -1.71 2.21
CA THR A 69 6.26 -3.06 2.72
C THR A 69 6.23 -3.19 4.24
N SER A 70 6.18 -2.07 4.98
CA SER A 70 5.96 -2.07 6.43
C SER A 70 4.54 -2.52 6.81
N CYS A 71 3.58 -2.36 5.89
CA CYS A 71 2.17 -2.64 6.13
C CYS A 71 1.54 -3.50 5.02
N HIS A 72 2.13 -3.55 3.83
CA HIS A 72 1.60 -4.28 2.69
C HIS A 72 2.60 -5.30 2.18
N SER A 73 2.13 -6.28 1.41
CA SER A 73 3.00 -7.29 0.82
C SER A 73 2.99 -7.20 -0.70
N VAL A 74 4.06 -7.69 -1.34
CA VAL A 74 4.11 -7.89 -2.80
C VAL A 74 3.10 -8.92 -3.30
N ARG A 75 2.48 -9.70 -2.39
CA ARG A 75 1.44 -10.68 -2.72
C ARG A 75 0.07 -10.01 -2.82
N SER A 76 -0.22 -9.07 -1.92
CA SER A 76 -1.46 -8.29 -1.91
C SER A 76 -1.35 -7.04 -1.02
N TRP A 77 -2.12 -6.02 -1.37
CA TRP A 77 -2.33 -4.82 -0.54
C TRP A 77 -3.20 -5.11 0.69
N LYS A 78 -4.12 -6.08 0.58
CA LYS A 78 -5.05 -6.45 1.65
C LYS A 78 -5.01 -7.97 1.91
N PRO A 79 -5.18 -8.41 3.17
CA PRO A 79 -5.18 -7.58 4.37
C PRO A 79 -3.81 -6.91 4.59
N SER A 80 -3.81 -5.80 5.32
CA SER A 80 -2.56 -5.15 5.76
C SER A 80 -1.90 -6.01 6.85
N THR A 81 -0.57 -6.00 6.91
CA THR A 81 0.24 -6.57 8.00
C THR A 81 0.54 -5.56 9.09
N PHE A 82 -0.17 -4.42 9.12
CA PHE A 82 0.01 -3.39 10.15
C PHE A 82 -0.28 -3.95 11.55
N ASP A 83 0.73 -3.87 12.42
CA ASP A 83 0.66 -4.35 13.80
C ASP A 83 0.17 -3.23 14.74
N HIS A 84 -1.06 -3.36 15.23
CA HIS A 84 -1.64 -2.40 16.18
C HIS A 84 -0.89 -2.38 17.51
N GLU A 85 -0.37 -3.51 17.98
CA GLU A 85 0.32 -3.60 19.27
C GLU A 85 1.68 -2.90 19.23
N ALA A 86 2.35 -2.95 18.07
CA ALA A 86 3.66 -2.34 17.90
C ALA A 86 3.60 -0.89 17.39
N ARG A 87 2.47 -0.43 16.83
CA ARG A 87 2.39 0.83 16.08
C ARG A 87 1.17 1.70 16.39
N ALA A 88 0.15 1.19 17.07
CA ALA A 88 -1.05 1.95 17.42
C ALA A 88 -1.16 2.21 18.94
N LYS A 89 -1.99 3.17 19.32
CA LYS A 89 -2.26 3.50 20.73
C LYS A 89 -3.35 2.63 21.35
N PHE A 90 -4.19 2.01 20.53
CA PHE A 90 -5.29 1.17 20.96
C PHE A 90 -4.93 -0.28 20.63
N SER A 91 -4.82 -1.11 21.68
CA SER A 91 -4.56 -2.54 21.55
C SER A 91 -5.82 -3.24 21.06
N LEU A 92 -5.67 -4.14 20.10
CA LEU A 92 -6.77 -4.97 19.61
C LEU A 92 -6.91 -6.27 20.40
N LYS A 93 -5.97 -6.59 21.30
CA LYS A 93 -5.94 -7.87 22.02
C LYS A 93 -7.27 -8.22 22.67
N GLY A 94 -7.65 -9.49 22.55
CA GLY A 94 -8.93 -10.01 23.03
C GLY A 94 -10.07 -9.78 22.03
N ALA A 95 -11.21 -9.26 22.51
CA ALA A 95 -12.44 -9.22 21.72
C ALA A 95 -12.38 -8.32 20.46
N HIS A 96 -11.38 -7.44 20.34
CA HIS A 96 -11.23 -6.56 19.18
C HIS A 96 -10.35 -7.15 18.06
N GLU A 97 -9.72 -8.32 18.26
CA GLU A 97 -8.84 -8.95 17.26
C GLU A 97 -9.60 -9.37 15.99
N GLU A 98 -10.88 -9.73 16.15
CA GLU A 98 -11.74 -10.18 15.06
C GLU A 98 -12.57 -9.05 14.44
N VAL A 99 -12.47 -7.83 14.98
CA VAL A 99 -13.27 -6.68 14.48
C VAL A 99 -12.69 -6.20 13.15
N PRO A 100 -13.49 -6.14 12.07
CA PRO A 100 -13.04 -5.60 10.79
C PRO A 100 -12.47 -4.18 10.91
N CYS A 101 -11.38 -3.89 10.20
CA CYS A 101 -10.73 -2.58 10.26
C CYS A 101 -11.70 -1.42 9.96
N ALA A 102 -12.64 -1.65 9.03
CA ALA A 102 -13.63 -0.67 8.62
C ALA A 102 -14.68 -0.36 9.70
N ASP A 103 -14.80 -1.18 10.74
CA ASP A 103 -15.75 -0.93 11.83
C ASP A 103 -15.25 0.16 12.79
N CYS A 104 -13.93 0.35 12.86
CA CYS A 104 -13.30 1.44 13.60
C CYS A 104 -12.83 2.58 12.67
N HIS A 105 -12.18 2.27 11.54
CA HIS A 105 -11.64 3.26 10.61
C HIS A 105 -12.67 3.71 9.56
N LYS A 106 -13.72 4.39 10.03
CA LYS A 106 -14.86 4.85 9.21
C LYS A 106 -14.69 6.25 8.64
N GLU A 107 -13.93 7.10 9.33
CA GLU A 107 -13.78 8.49 8.92
C GLU A 107 -13.06 8.58 7.57
N THR A 108 -13.61 9.38 6.67
CA THR A 108 -12.98 9.70 5.39
C THR A 108 -12.86 11.20 5.20
N THR A 109 -11.86 11.66 4.46
CA THR A 109 -11.76 13.05 4.01
C THR A 109 -11.42 13.11 2.53
N ALA A 110 -11.82 14.19 1.87
CA ALA A 110 -11.44 14.46 0.49
C ALA A 110 -9.99 14.98 0.46
N ILE A 111 -9.11 14.27 -0.27
CA ILE A 111 -7.73 14.70 -0.57
C ILE A 111 -7.56 14.61 -2.08
N GLY A 112 -7.28 15.74 -2.74
CA GLY A 112 -7.10 15.78 -4.20
C GLY A 112 -8.31 15.27 -5.00
N GLY A 113 -9.54 15.46 -4.48
CA GLY A 113 -10.76 14.97 -5.12
C GLY A 113 -11.07 13.48 -4.90
N ARG A 114 -10.26 12.75 -4.13
CA ARG A 114 -10.50 11.34 -3.74
C ARG A 114 -10.91 11.25 -2.28
N GLN A 115 -11.84 10.34 -1.97
CA GLN A 115 -12.18 10.00 -0.59
C GLN A 115 -11.11 9.07 0.00
N VAL A 116 -10.50 9.49 1.10
CA VAL A 116 -9.40 8.79 1.76
C VAL A 116 -9.79 8.47 3.19
N VAL A 117 -9.68 7.20 3.59
CA VAL A 117 -9.90 6.74 4.99
C VAL A 117 -8.82 7.32 5.89
N ILE A 118 -9.21 7.93 7.01
CA ILE A 118 -8.28 8.51 7.98
C ILE A 118 -7.98 7.52 9.11
N TYR A 119 -6.81 6.90 9.04
CA TYR A 119 -6.41 5.89 10.02
C TYR A 119 -6.06 6.48 11.40
N ALA A 120 -5.60 7.72 11.45
CA ALA A 120 -5.18 8.39 12.69
C ALA A 120 -6.35 8.79 13.63
N ARG A 121 -7.61 8.69 13.18
CA ARG A 121 -8.79 9.19 13.90
C ARG A 121 -9.88 8.13 14.15
N ALA A 122 -9.47 6.88 14.34
CA ALA A 122 -10.43 5.88 14.82
C ALA A 122 -10.88 6.20 16.26
N PRO A 123 -12.16 5.94 16.60
CA PRO A 123 -12.62 6.04 17.98
C PRO A 123 -11.89 5.00 18.84
N SER A 124 -11.34 5.44 19.96
CA SER A 124 -10.63 4.58 20.93
C SER A 124 -11.31 4.53 22.30
N ARG A 125 -12.42 5.26 22.47
CA ARG A 125 -13.21 5.25 23.71
C ARG A 125 -14.29 4.19 23.61
N CYS A 126 -14.44 3.36 24.65
CA CYS A 126 -15.42 2.28 24.69
C CYS A 126 -16.84 2.76 24.35
N ALA A 127 -17.25 3.88 24.94
CA ALA A 127 -18.58 4.48 24.72
C ALA A 127 -18.84 4.86 23.25
N ALA A 128 -17.83 5.08 22.42
CA ALA A 128 -18.03 5.41 21.00
C ALA A 128 -18.61 4.24 20.19
N CYS A 129 -18.47 3.00 20.68
CA CYS A 129 -19.00 1.79 20.04
C CYS A 129 -19.94 0.97 20.94
N HIS A 130 -19.95 1.25 22.24
CA HIS A 130 -20.72 0.52 23.26
C HIS A 130 -21.68 1.41 24.05
N ALA A 131 -22.06 2.59 23.53
CA ALA A 131 -23.00 3.49 24.21
C ALA A 131 -24.37 2.85 24.52
N ASP A 132 -24.82 1.93 23.65
CA ASP A 132 -26.14 1.31 23.71
C ASP A 132 -26.09 -0.16 24.17
N LYS A 133 -25.03 -0.55 24.90
CA LYS A 133 -24.85 -1.92 25.41
C LYS A 133 -25.12 -2.02 26.91
#